data_AF-A0A942QYK5-F1
#
_entry.id   AF-A0A942QYK5-F1
#
_cell.length_a   1.000
_cell.length_b   1.000
_cell.length_c   1.000
_cell.angle_alpha   90.00
_cell.angle_beta   90.00
_cell.angle_gamma   90.00
#
_symmetry.space_group_name_H-M   'P 1'
#
loop_
_entity.id
_entity.type
_entity.pdbx_description
1 polymer ?
#
loop_
_entity_poly.entity_id
_entity_poly.type
_entity_poly.pdbx_seq_one_letter_code
_entity_poly.pdbx_strand_id
1 'polypeptide(L)'
;MNFVVYYNYNGVVRRYFPDFICKLTNGEYLVVETKGQDIEQNKTKRVYLDEWCKAVNQHGGFGKWNWVVSFDPNDLSMLIKNVVSNES
;
A
#
# COMPACT_ATOMS: atom_id res chain seq x y z
N MET A 1 -15.72 10.67 -4.37
CA MET A 1 -14.98 10.82 -3.10
C MET A 1 -13.71 10.01 -3.29
N ASN A 2 -12.57 10.67 -3.53
CA ASN A 2 -11.36 9.97 -3.97
C ASN A 2 -10.29 10.20 -2.91
N PHE A 3 -9.87 9.16 -2.20
CA PHE A 3 -8.71 9.23 -1.32
C PHE A 3 -7.45 9.33 -2.18
N VAL A 4 -6.62 10.34 -1.91
CA VAL A 4 -5.41 10.62 -2.69
C VAL A 4 -4.23 10.53 -1.75
N VAL A 5 -3.35 9.58 -2.01
CA VAL A 5 -2.03 9.51 -1.37
C VAL A 5 -1.12 10.50 -2.07
N TYR A 6 -0.75 11.56 -1.37
CA TYR A 6 0.27 12.49 -1.84
C TYR A 6 1.65 11.96 -1.47
N TYR A 7 2.53 11.84 -2.45
CA TYR A 7 3.94 11.53 -2.23
C TYR A 7 4.83 12.56 -2.93
N ASN A 8 5.92 12.94 -2.28
CA ASN A 8 6.94 13.79 -2.88
C ASN A 8 8.01 12.90 -3.49
N TYR A 9 8.26 13.05 -4.79
CA TYR A 9 9.33 12.38 -5.51
C TYR A 9 10.21 13.39 -6.22
N ASN A 10 11.48 13.49 -5.81
CA ASN A 10 12.45 14.45 -6.35
C ASN A 10 11.93 15.90 -6.40
N GLY A 11 11.20 16.34 -5.37
CA GLY A 11 10.62 17.68 -5.28
C GLY A 11 9.28 17.85 -6.02
N VAL A 12 8.80 16.83 -6.72
CA VAL A 12 7.51 16.85 -7.41
C VAL A 12 6.46 16.12 -6.57
N VAL A 13 5.39 16.83 -6.21
CA VAL A 13 4.22 16.24 -5.55
C VAL A 13 3.43 15.44 -6.58
N ARG A 14 3.32 14.14 -6.35
CA ARG A 14 2.54 13.21 -7.15
C ARG A 14 1.34 12.70 -6.38
N ARG A 15 0.30 12.35 -7.13
CA ARG A 15 -0.94 11.75 -6.63
C ARG A 15 -0.93 10.26 -6.94
N TYR A 16 -1.05 9.45 -5.90
CA TYR A 16 -1.27 8.02 -6.00
C TYR A 16 -2.70 7.69 -5.57
N PHE A 17 -3.39 6.92 -6.39
CA PHE A 17 -4.77 6.48 -6.14
C PHE A 17 -4.72 4.97 -5.98
N PRO A 18 -4.72 4.46 -4.73
CA PRO A 18 -4.79 3.03 -4.51
C PRO A 18 -6.16 2.48 -4.89
N ASP A 19 -6.19 1.20 -5.28
CA ASP A 19 -7.45 0.51 -5.57
C ASP A 19 -8.32 0.40 -4.31
N PHE A 20 -7.72 -0.06 -3.21
CA PHE A 20 -8.40 -0.18 -1.92
C PHE A 20 -7.49 0.21 -0.75
N ILE A 21 -8.12 0.71 0.32
CA ILE A 21 -7.48 0.94 1.61
C ILE A 21 -8.31 0.25 2.69
N CYS A 22 -7.63 -0.60 3.44
CA CYS A 22 -8.22 -1.34 4.55
C CYS A 22 -7.65 -0.80 5.86
N LYS A 23 -8.52 -0.48 6.82
CA LYS A 23 -8.12 -0.29 8.21
C LYS A 23 -8.25 -1.63 8.93
N LEU A 24 -7.12 -2.17 9.38
CA LEU A 24 -7.07 -3.42 10.10
C LEU A 24 -7.53 -3.25 11.56
N THR A 25 -8.00 -4.33 12.18
CA THR A 25 -8.51 -4.31 13.56
C THR A 25 -7.42 -4.03 14.59
N ASN A 26 -6.16 -4.27 14.26
CA ASN A 26 -4.98 -3.91 15.07
C ASN A 26 -4.63 -2.41 14.98
N GLY A 27 -5.38 -1.62 14.20
CA GLY A 27 -5.17 -0.17 14.05
C GLY A 27 -4.24 0.23 12.91
N GLU A 28 -3.68 -0.75 12.17
CA GLU A 28 -2.83 -0.50 11.01
C GLU A 28 -3.64 -0.23 9.74
N TYR A 29 -2.98 0.37 8.75
CA TYR A 29 -3.53 0.64 7.44
C TYR A 29 -2.86 -0.25 6.39
N LEU A 30 -3.66 -0.82 5.50
CA LEU A 30 -3.21 -1.67 4.43
C LEU A 30 -3.71 -1.14 3.09
N VAL A 31 -2.78 -0.82 2.20
CA VAL A 31 -3.07 -0.54 0.79
C VAL A 31 -3.15 -1.86 0.04
N VAL A 32 -4.26 -2.10 -0.66
CA VAL A 32 -4.45 -3.31 -1.46
C VAL A 32 -4.54 -2.91 -2.93
N GLU A 33 -3.61 -3.43 -3.71
CA GLU A 33 -3.55 -3.24 -5.16
C GLU A 33 -4.02 -4.51 -5.87
N THR A 34 -4.99 -4.37 -6.76
CA THR A 34 -5.46 -5.49 -7.59
C THR A 34 -4.76 -5.49 -8.94
N LYS A 35 -4.53 -6.68 -9.50
CA LYS A 35 -3.88 -6.83 -10.81
C LYS A 35 -4.89 -7.40 -11.80
N GLY A 36 -5.36 -6.57 -12.73
CA GLY A 36 -6.22 -7.01 -13.83
C GLY A 36 -5.45 -7.51 -15.06
N GLN A 37 -4.36 -6.83 -15.44
CA GLN A 37 -3.45 -7.22 -16.53
C GLN A 37 -2.03 -6.69 -16.25
N ASP A 38 -1.03 -7.57 -16.31
CA ASP A 38 0.37 -7.23 -16.03
C ASP A 38 0.99 -6.44 -17.20
N ILE A 39 1.32 -5.17 -16.94
CA ILE A 39 2.13 -4.32 -17.81
C ILE A 39 3.25 -3.75 -16.94
N GLU A 40 4.46 -3.61 -17.51
CA GLU A 40 5.72 -3.19 -16.86
C GLU A 40 5.62 -2.01 -15.86
N GLN A 41 4.59 -1.16 -15.97
CA GLN A 41 4.29 -0.10 -15.00
C GLN A 41 4.08 -0.58 -13.55
N ASN A 42 3.86 -1.89 -13.32
CA ASN A 42 3.67 -2.43 -11.98
C ASN A 42 4.89 -2.36 -11.07
N LYS A 43 6.11 -2.50 -11.60
CA LYS A 43 7.32 -2.50 -10.76
C LYS A 43 7.58 -1.11 -10.18
N THR A 44 7.51 -0.09 -11.01
CA THR A 44 7.74 1.30 -10.61
C THR A 44 6.70 1.77 -9.59
N LYS A 45 5.41 1.44 -9.80
CA LYS A 45 4.35 1.74 -8.82
C LYS A 45 4.60 1.07 -7.46
N ARG A 46 5.04 -0.19 -7.44
CA ARG A 46 5.35 -0.91 -6.20
C ARG A 46 6.52 -0.28 -5.44
N VAL A 47 7.59 0.10 -6.15
CA VAL A 47 8.74 0.78 -5.52
C VAL A 47 8.30 2.08 -4.86
N TYR A 48 7.48 2.89 -5.53
CA TYR A 48 6.99 4.13 -4.93
C TYR A 48 6.05 3.91 -3.74
N LEU A 49 5.18 2.90 -3.82
CA LEU A 49 4.29 2.57 -2.72
C LEU A 49 5.08 2.11 -1.49
N ASP A 50 6.12 1.31 -1.72
CA ASP A 50 7.04 0.86 -0.68
C ASP A 50 7.81 2.02 -0.03
N GLU A 51 8.37 2.92 -0.83
CA GLU A 51 9.03 4.15 -0.34
C GLU A 51 8.08 5.04 0.47
N TRP A 52 6.83 5.19 0.01
CA TRP A 52 5.84 5.97 0.71
C TRP A 52 5.45 5.35 2.05
N CYS A 53 5.17 4.04 2.10
CA CYS A 53 4.87 3.34 3.36
C CYS A 53 6.04 3.49 4.35
N LYS A 54 7.29 3.34 3.88
CA LYS A 54 8.49 3.56 4.71
C LYS A 54 8.57 4.98 5.25
N ALA A 55 8.37 5.99 4.42
CA ALA A 55 8.42 7.40 4.83
C ALA A 55 7.33 7.74 5.86
N VAL A 56 6.10 7.25 5.64
CA VAL A 56 4.98 7.48 6.57
C VAL A 56 5.21 6.76 7.90
N ASN A 57 5.69 5.52 7.86
CA ASN A 57 6.02 4.76 9.06
C ASN A 57 7.17 5.40 9.84
N GLN A 58 8.18 5.93 9.14
CA GLN A 58 9.30 6.66 9.76
C GLN A 58 8.84 7.97 10.40
N HIS A 59 7.89 8.68 9.78
CA HIS A 59 7.29 9.88 10.36
C HIS A 59 6.49 9.58 11.64
N GLY A 60 5.87 8.39 11.74
CA GLY A 60 5.18 7.89 12.95
C GLY A 60 3.85 8.56 13.29
N GLY A 61 3.52 9.72 12.69
CA GLY A 61 2.31 10.47 13.00
C GLY A 61 0.99 9.96 12.38
N PHE A 62 1.03 8.95 11.51
CA PHE A 62 -0.14 8.50 10.73
C PHE A 62 -0.50 7.03 10.94
N GLY A 63 0.04 6.39 11.98
CA GLY A 63 -0.08 4.94 12.20
C GLY A 63 0.88 4.13 11.33
N LYS A 64 0.80 2.80 11.41
CA LYS A 64 1.58 1.89 10.55
C LYS A 64 0.84 1.61 9.25
N TRP A 65 1.57 1.68 8.15
CA TRP A 65 1.09 1.49 6.79
C TRP A 65 1.85 0.34 6.13
N ASN A 66 1.09 -0.57 5.54
CA ASN A 66 1.58 -1.70 4.77
C ASN A 66 0.93 -1.71 3.39
N TRP A 67 1.49 -2.47 2.47
CA TRP A 67 0.90 -2.66 1.14
C TRP A 67 0.98 -4.12 0.70
N VAL A 68 -0.04 -4.57 -0.04
CA VAL A 68 -0.07 -5.89 -0.69
C VAL A 68 -0.61 -5.77 -2.11
N VAL A 69 -0.22 -6.74 -2.93
CA VAL A 69 -0.77 -6.91 -4.28
C VAL A 69 -1.52 -8.22 -4.32
N SER A 70 -2.81 -8.15 -4.65
CA SER A 70 -3.70 -9.29 -4.86
C SER A 70 -3.85 -9.54 -6.36
N PHE A 71 -3.63 -10.79 -6.77
CA PHE A 71 -3.82 -11.24 -8.14
C PHE A 71 -5.14 -11.99 -8.32
N ASP A 72 -5.63 -12.58 -7.23
CA ASP A 72 -6.94 -13.22 -7.16
C ASP A 72 -7.64 -12.78 -5.87
N PRO A 73 -8.91 -12.32 -5.89
CA PRO A 73 -9.63 -11.94 -4.68
C PRO A 73 -9.61 -12.98 -3.55
N ASN A 74 -9.45 -14.28 -3.87
CA ASN A 74 -9.33 -15.35 -2.89
C ASN A 74 -7.99 -15.35 -2.12
N ASP A 75 -6.93 -14.76 -2.70
CA ASP A 75 -5.61 -14.65 -2.06
C ASP A 75 -5.57 -13.61 -0.94
N LEU A 76 -6.54 -12.69 -0.93
CA LEU A 76 -6.53 -11.50 -0.08
C LEU A 76 -6.49 -11.87 1.40
N SER A 77 -7.24 -12.89 1.80
CA SER A 77 -7.29 -13.35 3.19
C SER A 77 -5.93 -13.87 3.68
N MET A 78 -5.17 -14.52 2.80
CA MET A 78 -3.82 -15.03 3.09
C MET A 78 -2.81 -13.89 3.13
N LEU A 79 -2.88 -12.96 2.18
CA LEU A 79 -2.00 -11.80 2.12
C LEU A 79 -2.14 -10.91 3.36
N ILE A 80 -3.37 -10.61 3.78
CA ILE A 80 -3.63 -9.83 4.99
C ILE A 80 -3.03 -10.53 6.22
N LYS A 81 -3.23 -11.85 6.36
CA LYS A 81 -2.65 -12.62 7.47
C LYS A 81 -1.11 -12.55 7.46
N ASN A 82 -0.47 -12.65 6.30
CA ASN A 82 0.99 -12.60 6.20
C ASN A 82 1.54 -11.23 6.61
N VAL A 83 0.86 -10.13 6.26
CA VAL A 83 1.27 -8.79 6.70
C VAL A 83 1.18 -8.67 8.22
N VAL A 84 0.11 -9.16 8.82
CA VAL A 84 -0.10 -9.07 10.28
C VAL A 84 0.88 -9.98 11.04
N SER A 85 1.25 -11.13 10.49
CA SER A 85 2.11 -12.12 11.17
C SER A 85 3.61 -11.83 11.07
N ASN A 86 4.08 -11.05 10.10
CA ASN A 86 5.51 -10.79 9.87
C ASN A 86 6.14 -9.77 10.84
N GLU A 87 5.40 -9.31 11.85
CA GLU A 87 5.91 -8.41 12.90
C GLU A 87 6.03 -9.08 14.29
N SER A 88 6.50 -10.34 14.34
CA SER A 88 6.92 -11.01 15.60
C SER A 88 8.43 -11.04 15.76
#